data_AF-A0A1G0ZZL2-F1
#
_entry.id   AF-A0A1G0ZZL2-F1
#
_cell.length_a   1.000
_cell.length_b   1.000
_cell.length_c   1.000
_cell.angle_alpha   90.00
_cell.angle_beta   90.00
_cell.angle_gamma   90.00
#
_symmetry.space_group_name_H-M   'P 1'
#
loop_
_entity.id
_entity.type
_entity.pdbx_description
1 polymer ?
#
loop_
_entity_poly.entity_id
_entity_poly.type
_entity_poly.pdbx_seq_one_letter_code
_entity_poly.pdbx_strand_id
1 'polypeptide(L)'
;MNRTHGVYILALICLAFNTFGQTNNSGWTVEAAGKKAMTVIEAKVFMKRLASFVVDNHLKTDPVSPQKGMIYEYFWVRKKGTVQQWIQGEGLDTMHDGSWFAVAMINASRSTGDPFYRDILLKWQLPFYLKILNHADELFTSERNDGRPGDDRGWRVSKEWLLQGREKGFVPYWWDDGASVSLEMLNRKDKDEHVNFAGRNEWGNRPNPEKRLSGYSHGSSSHMAQDLAAMLEQAWLLVRESDAKLTSEITEATANLQESRTRHGAPAIPMVKAAHAIARSDSSMLTALPAISWNTVAAGRSDYRRALFAYKPGEKINIPGFADDQQYRYYVSVAREGTLTEPAAFWLVYDAFTLPMLYRMYCDDDPAPPGINVFDLHPYSFINGKPVDYRSQRKGPNGKPRPIGSRFGPQNMVVCGWGLQALKMYPDLWIKAQQQITANNFFPTISGAEVKAALEKELGQGLLTWEAIFNQYGYIPTGIGAGSVLPGVNWDEFSDTGGYAHLISACAQWILYLEDKRDWELHRIASATK
;
A
#
# COMPACT_ATOMS: atom_id res chain seq x y z
N MET A 1 -39.85 -4.50 -9.63
CA MET A 1 -39.90 -5.26 -8.36
C MET A 1 -38.62 -5.20 -7.50
N ASN A 2 -37.66 -4.27 -7.72
CA ASN A 2 -36.36 -4.28 -7.02
C ASN A 2 -36.10 -3.15 -6.00
N ARG A 3 -37.07 -2.26 -5.69
CA ARG A 3 -36.83 -1.14 -4.76
C ARG A 3 -36.89 -1.53 -3.28
N THR A 4 -37.68 -2.54 -2.92
CA THR A 4 -37.86 -2.93 -1.52
C THR A 4 -36.67 -3.72 -0.95
N HIS A 5 -35.97 -4.53 -1.76
CA HIS A 5 -34.84 -5.33 -1.26
C HIS A 5 -33.59 -4.49 -0.91
N GLY A 6 -33.36 -3.35 -1.58
CA GLY A 6 -32.21 -2.48 -1.29
C GLY A 6 -32.31 -1.72 0.04
N VAL A 7 -33.53 -1.34 0.44
CA VAL A 7 -33.78 -0.58 1.68
C VAL A 7 -33.54 -1.45 2.92
N TYR A 8 -33.88 -2.74 2.88
CA TYR A 8 -33.65 -3.66 3.99
C TYR A 8 -32.16 -3.97 4.22
N ILE A 9 -31.35 -4.05 3.16
CA ILE A 9 -29.90 -4.31 3.28
C ILE A 9 -29.19 -3.12 3.93
N LEU A 10 -29.53 -1.88 3.55
CA LEU A 10 -28.96 -0.66 4.14
C LEU A 10 -29.36 -0.45 5.61
N ALA A 11 -30.62 -0.73 5.97
CA ALA A 11 -31.08 -0.60 7.36
C ALA A 11 -30.37 -1.60 8.31
N LEU A 12 -30.10 -2.83 7.84
CA LEU A 12 -29.33 -3.83 8.59
C LEU A 12 -27.86 -3.43 8.76
N ILE A 13 -27.25 -2.80 7.75
CA ILE A 13 -25.87 -2.30 7.83
C ILE A 13 -25.76 -1.15 8.85
N CYS A 14 -26.71 -0.19 8.85
CA CYS A 14 -26.72 0.91 9.82
C CYS A 14 -26.97 0.45 11.26
N LEU A 15 -27.78 -0.59 11.49
CA LEU A 15 -28.00 -1.18 12.82
C LEU A 15 -26.78 -1.99 13.31
N ALA A 16 -26.05 -2.63 12.41
CA ALA A 16 -24.81 -3.36 12.73
C ALA A 16 -23.68 -2.44 13.22
N PHE A 17 -23.71 -1.14 12.92
CA PHE A 17 -22.73 -0.18 13.47
C PHE A 17 -22.87 0.07 14.98
N ASN A 18 -24.02 -0.25 15.59
CA ASN A 18 -24.34 0.18 16.96
C ASN A 18 -24.66 -0.94 17.96
N THR A 19 -24.85 -2.21 17.56
CA THR A 19 -25.47 -3.21 18.47
C THR A 19 -24.95 -4.65 18.38
N PHE A 20 -23.64 -4.86 18.30
CA PHE A 20 -23.07 -6.19 18.53
C PHE A 20 -22.15 -6.19 19.75
N GLY A 21 -22.47 -7.06 20.72
CA GLY A 21 -21.58 -7.37 21.84
C GLY A 21 -20.39 -8.17 21.32
N GLN A 22 -19.18 -7.70 21.66
CA GLN A 22 -17.91 -8.31 21.26
C GLN A 22 -17.84 -9.76 21.74
N THR A 23 -17.61 -10.71 20.83
CA THR A 23 -17.45 -12.13 21.18
C THR A 23 -16.00 -12.63 21.07
N ASN A 24 -15.09 -11.87 20.43
CA ASN A 24 -13.64 -12.13 20.48
C ASN A 24 -12.92 -11.17 21.44
N ASN A 25 -12.79 -11.60 22.69
CA ASN A 25 -12.04 -10.94 23.76
C ASN A 25 -10.51 -11.09 23.58
N SER A 26 -9.95 -10.63 22.46
CA SER A 26 -8.50 -10.40 22.44
C SER A 26 -8.15 -9.21 23.35
N GLY A 27 -7.05 -9.28 24.09
CA GLY A 27 -6.66 -8.21 25.02
C GLY A 27 -6.59 -6.83 24.33
N TRP A 28 -6.07 -6.80 23.11
CA TRP A 28 -5.95 -5.57 22.31
C TRP A 28 -7.29 -4.96 21.85
N THR A 29 -8.34 -5.74 21.58
CA THR A 29 -9.66 -5.19 21.19
C THR A 29 -10.32 -4.46 22.36
N VAL A 30 -10.18 -5.01 23.57
CA VAL A 30 -10.69 -4.40 24.81
C VAL A 30 -9.89 -3.15 25.17
N GLU A 31 -8.55 -3.22 25.08
CA GLU A 31 -7.67 -2.08 25.35
C GLU A 31 -7.97 -0.90 24.42
N ALA A 32 -8.13 -1.15 23.12
CA ALA A 32 -8.40 -0.10 22.13
C ALA A 32 -9.79 0.53 22.32
N ALA A 33 -10.82 -0.28 22.58
CA ALA A 33 -12.21 0.19 22.70
C ALA A 33 -12.43 1.16 23.89
N GLY A 34 -11.58 1.08 24.92
CA GLY A 34 -11.67 1.94 26.11
C GLY A 34 -10.98 3.31 25.99
N LYS A 35 -10.23 3.56 24.91
CA LYS A 35 -9.40 4.77 24.77
C LYS A 35 -10.05 5.84 23.90
N LYS A 36 -9.77 7.11 24.21
CA LYS A 36 -10.07 8.24 23.32
C LYS A 36 -9.07 8.27 22.16
N ALA A 37 -9.49 8.83 21.03
CA ALA A 37 -8.62 9.02 19.85
C ALA A 37 -7.27 9.65 20.25
N MET A 38 -6.18 9.18 19.65
CA MET A 38 -4.82 9.63 19.97
C MET A 38 -4.70 11.15 19.83
N THR A 39 -4.03 11.77 20.80
CA THR A 39 -3.52 13.14 20.68
C THR A 39 -2.35 13.21 19.70
N VAL A 40 -1.98 14.43 19.30
CA VAL A 40 -0.78 14.67 18.47
C VAL A 40 0.50 14.11 19.12
N ILE A 41 0.63 14.24 20.44
CA ILE A 41 1.81 13.76 21.18
C ILE A 41 1.87 12.23 21.16
N GLU A 42 0.76 11.56 21.46
CA GLU A 42 0.66 10.10 21.43
C GLU A 42 0.95 9.55 20.02
N ALA A 43 0.38 10.18 18.98
CA ALA A 43 0.65 9.81 17.59
C ALA A 43 2.14 9.96 17.22
N LYS A 44 2.81 11.04 17.66
CA LYS A 44 4.26 11.23 17.45
C LYS A 44 5.10 10.16 18.15
N VAL A 45 4.74 9.80 19.38
CA VAL A 45 5.43 8.74 20.15
C VAL A 45 5.24 7.38 19.48
N PHE A 46 4.01 7.03 19.10
CA PHE A 46 3.73 5.75 18.45
C PHE A 46 4.44 5.65 17.09
N MET A 47 4.37 6.69 16.27
CA MET A 47 5.07 6.76 14.98
C MET A 47 6.58 6.53 15.10
N LYS A 48 7.23 7.08 16.13
CA LYS A 48 8.67 6.88 16.37
C LYS A 48 9.00 5.45 16.77
N ARG A 49 8.14 4.80 17.57
CA ARG A 49 8.27 3.38 17.95
C ARG A 49 8.18 2.48 16.72
N LEU A 50 7.22 2.74 15.84
CA LEU A 50 7.05 2.02 14.57
C LEU A 50 8.29 2.13 13.68
N ALA A 51 8.76 3.36 13.43
CA ALA A 51 9.94 3.58 12.58
C ALA A 51 11.21 2.95 13.18
N SER A 52 11.40 3.04 14.49
CA SER A 52 12.54 2.42 15.18
C SER A 52 12.53 0.90 15.02
N PHE A 53 11.36 0.26 15.13
CA PHE A 53 11.25 -1.18 14.94
C PHE A 53 11.69 -1.61 13.54
N VAL A 54 11.26 -0.90 12.48
CA VAL A 54 11.68 -1.21 11.10
C VAL A 54 13.19 -1.06 10.93
N VAL A 55 13.79 0.02 11.45
CA VAL A 55 15.24 0.24 11.40
C VAL A 55 16.01 -0.88 12.12
N ASP A 56 15.50 -1.34 13.26
CA ASP A 56 16.18 -2.36 14.09
C ASP A 56 16.00 -3.79 13.57
N ASN A 57 14.95 -4.06 12.79
CA ASN A 57 14.53 -5.43 12.49
C ASN A 57 14.29 -5.74 11.01
N HIS A 58 14.09 -4.75 10.14
CA HIS A 58 13.80 -4.97 8.72
C HIS A 58 14.86 -4.35 7.80
N LEU A 59 15.53 -3.28 8.25
CA LEU A 59 16.52 -2.56 7.46
C LEU A 59 17.88 -3.29 7.44
N LYS A 60 18.43 -3.51 6.25
CA LYS A 60 19.80 -3.99 6.05
C LYS A 60 20.79 -2.85 6.28
N THR A 61 21.47 -2.87 7.41
CA THR A 61 22.39 -1.79 7.85
C THR A 61 23.88 -2.11 7.67
N ASP A 62 24.22 -3.33 7.28
CA ASP A 62 25.61 -3.76 7.08
C ASP A 62 26.32 -2.87 6.04
N PRO A 63 27.38 -2.12 6.43
CA PRO A 63 28.06 -1.17 5.56
C PRO A 63 28.80 -1.83 4.37
N VAL A 64 29.14 -3.11 4.46
CA VAL A 64 29.81 -3.82 3.34
C VAL A 64 28.82 -4.53 2.41
N SER A 65 27.55 -4.62 2.80
CA SER A 65 26.54 -5.26 1.96
C SER A 65 26.20 -4.41 0.73
N PRO A 66 26.15 -5.00 -0.48
CA PRO A 66 25.65 -4.30 -1.67
C PRO A 66 24.17 -3.90 -1.56
N GLN A 67 23.45 -4.48 -0.60
CA GLN A 67 22.03 -4.24 -0.28
C GLN A 67 21.85 -3.32 0.92
N LYS A 68 22.90 -2.64 1.38
CA LYS A 68 22.77 -1.63 2.45
C LYS A 68 21.66 -0.64 2.08
N GLY A 69 20.68 -0.48 2.97
CA GLY A 69 19.51 0.37 2.76
C GLY A 69 18.25 -0.35 2.27
N MET A 70 18.37 -1.61 1.86
CA MET A 70 17.23 -2.48 1.53
C MET A 70 16.44 -2.81 2.80
N ILE A 71 15.12 -2.95 2.68
CA ILE A 71 14.20 -3.27 3.77
C ILE A 71 13.50 -4.57 3.42
N TYR A 72 13.49 -5.55 4.32
CA TYR A 72 12.72 -6.78 4.09
C TYR A 72 11.24 -6.54 4.40
N GLU A 73 10.34 -7.01 3.53
CA GLU A 73 8.89 -6.97 3.81
C GLU A 73 8.60 -7.74 5.09
N TYR A 74 8.93 -9.05 5.12
CA TYR A 74 8.65 -9.88 6.29
C TYR A 74 9.86 -10.18 7.18
N PHE A 75 9.63 -10.08 8.49
CA PHE A 75 10.60 -10.46 9.53
C PHE A 75 9.99 -11.46 10.52
N TRP A 76 10.60 -12.64 10.63
CA TRP A 76 10.20 -13.65 11.60
C TRP A 76 10.81 -13.35 12.97
N VAL A 77 10.02 -12.71 13.82
CA VAL A 77 10.46 -12.20 15.13
C VAL A 77 11.08 -13.29 16.01
N ARG A 78 10.51 -14.51 16.01
CA ARG A 78 11.02 -15.65 16.79
C ARG A 78 12.37 -16.18 16.33
N LYS A 79 12.78 -15.83 15.12
CA LYS A 79 14.04 -16.28 14.49
C LYS A 79 15.07 -15.16 14.42
N LYS A 80 14.83 -14.02 15.08
CA LYS A 80 15.77 -12.89 15.17
C LYS A 80 17.18 -13.37 15.53
N GLY A 81 18.17 -12.88 14.79
CA GLY A 81 19.58 -13.23 14.92
C GLY A 81 19.98 -14.51 14.19
N THR A 82 19.04 -15.21 13.56
CA THR A 82 19.33 -16.38 12.74
C THR A 82 19.14 -16.07 11.27
N VAL A 83 19.70 -16.91 10.41
CA VAL A 83 19.47 -16.82 8.97
C VAL A 83 17.97 -16.84 8.63
N GLN A 84 17.16 -17.62 9.36
CA GLN A 84 15.72 -17.84 9.13
C GLN A 84 14.82 -16.64 9.47
N GLN A 85 15.37 -15.53 9.93
CA GLN A 85 14.57 -14.36 10.27
C GLN A 85 13.91 -13.69 9.05
N TRP A 86 14.37 -14.00 7.85
CA TRP A 86 13.81 -13.51 6.59
C TRP A 86 13.19 -14.69 5.84
N ILE A 87 11.92 -14.57 5.45
CA ILE A 87 11.21 -15.62 4.68
C ILE A 87 11.30 -15.44 3.16
N GLN A 88 11.80 -14.30 2.69
CA GLN A 88 11.83 -13.94 1.26
C GLN A 88 13.26 -13.94 0.65
N GLY A 89 14.30 -14.17 1.46
CA GLY A 89 15.68 -14.19 0.98
C GLY A 89 16.11 -12.87 0.33
N GLU A 90 17.28 -12.85 -0.32
CA GLU A 90 17.94 -11.64 -0.83
C GLU A 90 17.41 -11.17 -2.21
N GLY A 91 16.37 -11.82 -2.73
CA GLY A 91 15.89 -11.63 -4.10
C GLY A 91 14.37 -11.57 -4.26
N LEU A 92 13.59 -11.65 -3.18
CA LEU A 92 12.13 -11.56 -3.23
C LEU A 92 11.63 -10.46 -2.28
N ASP A 93 10.61 -9.73 -2.74
CA ASP A 93 9.64 -8.97 -1.96
C ASP A 93 10.23 -8.08 -0.86
N THR A 94 10.93 -7.03 -1.27
CA THR A 94 11.61 -6.11 -0.33
C THR A 94 11.48 -4.63 -0.70
N MET A 95 11.22 -4.30 -1.97
CA MET A 95 11.40 -2.91 -2.40
C MET A 95 10.12 -2.12 -2.54
N HIS A 96 9.00 -2.76 -2.87
CA HIS A 96 7.71 -2.09 -2.82
C HIS A 96 7.47 -1.50 -1.40
N ASP A 97 7.44 -2.34 -0.36
CA ASP A 97 7.29 -1.88 1.02
C ASP A 97 8.37 -0.93 1.50
N GLY A 98 9.62 -1.19 1.11
CA GLY A 98 10.72 -0.31 1.46
C GLY A 98 10.58 1.08 0.81
N SER A 99 9.94 1.20 -0.34
CA SER A 99 9.63 2.48 -0.98
C SER A 99 8.46 3.19 -0.30
N TRP A 100 7.42 2.48 0.14
CA TRP A 100 6.38 3.06 0.99
C TRP A 100 6.91 3.47 2.36
N PHE A 101 7.86 2.73 2.94
CA PHE A 101 8.53 3.15 4.16
C PHE A 101 9.30 4.46 3.94
N ALA A 102 9.91 4.67 2.77
CA ALA A 102 10.58 5.93 2.43
C ALA A 102 9.56 7.08 2.32
N VAL A 103 8.42 6.85 1.65
CA VAL A 103 7.29 7.80 1.63
C VAL A 103 6.83 8.11 3.05
N ALA A 104 6.74 7.10 3.92
CA ALA A 104 6.35 7.26 5.32
C ALA A 104 7.35 8.11 6.12
N MET A 105 8.66 7.95 5.90
CA MET A 105 9.70 8.81 6.50
C MET A 105 9.55 10.27 6.06
N ILE A 106 9.19 10.51 4.79
CA ILE A 106 8.94 11.86 4.27
C ILE A 106 7.69 12.47 4.94
N ASN A 107 6.59 11.72 5.00
CA ASN A 107 5.34 12.14 5.65
C ASN A 107 5.57 12.44 7.14
N ALA A 108 6.30 11.59 7.84
CA ALA A 108 6.66 11.77 9.24
C ALA A 108 7.56 12.99 9.44
N SER A 109 8.56 13.19 8.57
CA SER A 109 9.44 14.37 8.63
C SER A 109 8.66 15.67 8.44
N ARG A 110 7.74 15.75 7.46
CA ARG A 110 6.93 16.95 7.20
C ARG A 110 5.92 17.24 8.30
N SER A 111 5.24 16.21 8.81
CA SER A 111 4.20 16.37 9.84
C SER A 111 4.76 16.67 11.24
N THR A 112 6.01 16.30 11.51
CA THR A 112 6.60 16.47 12.85
C THR A 112 7.74 17.48 12.94
N GLY A 113 8.49 17.67 11.85
CA GLY A 113 9.77 18.38 11.87
C GLY A 113 10.90 17.63 12.58
N ASP A 114 10.70 16.37 13.01
CA ASP A 114 11.75 15.58 13.69
C ASP A 114 12.81 15.12 12.66
N PRO A 115 14.09 15.50 12.83
CA PRO A 115 15.16 15.10 11.91
C PRO A 115 15.38 13.59 11.84
N PHE A 116 14.97 12.84 12.87
CA PHE A 116 15.10 11.38 12.93
C PHE A 116 14.60 10.68 11.65
N TYR A 117 13.42 11.07 11.15
CA TYR A 117 12.82 10.45 9.96
C TYR A 117 13.58 10.81 8.69
N ARG A 118 14.01 12.07 8.57
CA ARG A 118 14.82 12.53 7.44
C ARG A 118 16.17 11.83 7.41
N ASP A 119 16.80 11.65 8.57
CA ASP A 119 18.10 11.00 8.68
C ASP A 119 18.04 9.52 8.27
N ILE A 120 16.96 8.81 8.61
CA ILE A 120 16.74 7.42 8.15
C ILE A 120 16.69 7.38 6.62
N LEU A 121 15.85 8.22 6.02
CA LEU A 121 15.65 8.30 4.57
C LEU A 121 16.97 8.58 3.84
N LEU A 122 17.69 9.62 4.27
CA LEU A 122 18.90 10.11 3.60
C LEU A 122 20.09 9.17 3.79
N LYS A 123 20.22 8.54 4.97
CA LYS A 123 21.35 7.68 5.28
C LYS A 123 21.23 6.30 4.64
N TRP A 124 20.00 5.77 4.56
CA TRP A 124 19.79 4.36 4.25
C TRP A 124 19.02 4.15 2.96
N GLN A 125 17.80 4.67 2.88
CA GLN A 125 16.87 4.27 1.81
C GLN A 125 17.22 4.92 0.47
N LEU A 126 17.31 6.25 0.39
CA LEU A 126 17.56 6.92 -0.89
C LEU A 126 18.85 6.46 -1.58
N PRO A 127 20.00 6.32 -0.90
CA PRO A 127 21.22 5.82 -1.54
C PRO A 127 21.03 4.45 -2.19
N PHE A 128 20.26 3.55 -1.55
CA PHE A 128 19.97 2.23 -2.11
C PHE A 128 19.12 2.34 -3.38
N TYR A 129 17.96 3.01 -3.31
CA TYR A 129 17.05 3.11 -4.45
C TYR A 129 17.64 3.89 -5.63
N LEU A 130 18.38 4.97 -5.37
CA LEU A 130 19.05 5.74 -6.41
C LEU A 130 20.14 4.93 -7.09
N LYS A 131 20.90 4.12 -6.34
CA LYS A 131 21.86 3.18 -6.93
C LYS A 131 21.17 2.20 -7.86
N ILE A 132 20.06 1.59 -7.43
CA ILE A 132 19.30 0.65 -8.26
C ILE A 132 18.82 1.33 -9.54
N LEU A 133 18.24 2.53 -9.47
CA LEU A 133 17.63 3.17 -10.63
C LEU A 133 18.66 3.81 -11.58
N ASN A 134 19.71 4.44 -11.07
CA ASN A 134 20.70 5.15 -11.90
C ASN A 134 21.81 4.25 -12.45
N HIS A 135 22.01 3.07 -11.84
CA HIS A 135 23.07 2.13 -12.22
C HIS A 135 22.54 0.71 -12.50
N ALA A 136 21.24 0.54 -12.75
CA ALA A 136 20.64 -0.76 -13.07
C ALA A 136 21.29 -1.47 -14.28
N ASP A 137 21.85 -0.72 -15.22
CA ASP A 137 22.59 -1.22 -16.38
C ASP A 137 23.91 -1.92 -16.02
N GLU A 138 24.51 -1.53 -14.90
CA GLU A 138 25.70 -2.17 -14.34
C GLU A 138 25.33 -3.38 -13.47
N LEU A 139 24.20 -3.27 -12.75
CA LEU A 139 23.75 -4.25 -11.77
C LEU A 139 23.01 -5.44 -12.39
N PHE A 140 22.25 -5.20 -13.46
CA PHE A 140 21.37 -6.18 -14.08
C PHE A 140 21.75 -6.43 -15.54
N THR A 141 21.66 -7.70 -15.97
CA THR A 141 21.87 -8.08 -17.37
C THR A 141 21.00 -9.26 -17.74
N SER A 142 20.46 -9.22 -18.96
CA SER A 142 19.72 -10.33 -19.57
C SER A 142 20.60 -11.33 -20.32
N GLU A 143 21.93 -11.14 -20.33
CA GLU A 143 22.90 -12.03 -21.02
C GLU A 143 22.91 -13.47 -20.50
N ARG A 144 22.44 -13.69 -19.26
CA ARG A 144 22.36 -15.01 -18.62
C ARG A 144 21.02 -15.19 -17.92
N ASN A 145 20.26 -16.22 -18.29
CA ASN A 145 19.00 -16.59 -17.66
C ASN A 145 19.14 -17.94 -16.94
N ASP A 146 19.03 -17.94 -15.62
CA ASP A 146 19.05 -19.12 -14.73
C ASP A 146 17.64 -19.65 -14.43
N GLY A 147 16.63 -19.15 -15.13
CA GLY A 147 15.25 -19.64 -15.06
C GLY A 147 15.11 -21.07 -15.56
N ARG A 148 14.13 -21.80 -15.02
CA ARG A 148 13.86 -23.18 -15.43
C ARG A 148 13.60 -23.24 -16.94
N PRO A 149 14.25 -24.16 -17.68
CA PRO A 149 14.00 -24.35 -19.09
C PRO A 149 12.50 -24.55 -19.39
N GLY A 150 11.89 -23.65 -20.16
CA GLY A 150 10.49 -23.73 -20.56
C GLY A 150 9.50 -23.03 -19.63
N ASP A 151 9.91 -22.49 -18.48
CA ASP A 151 9.03 -21.66 -17.62
C ASP A 151 9.06 -20.17 -18.01
N ASP A 152 9.93 -19.80 -18.94
CA ASP A 152 9.96 -18.51 -19.60
C ASP A 152 8.93 -18.36 -20.74
N ARG A 153 8.09 -19.37 -21.00
CA ARG A 153 7.04 -19.35 -22.04
C ARG A 153 6.11 -18.12 -21.97
N GLY A 154 5.80 -17.61 -20.78
CA GLY A 154 4.97 -16.41 -20.60
C GLY A 154 5.70 -15.08 -20.84
N TRP A 155 7.03 -15.07 -20.72
CA TRP A 155 7.86 -13.86 -20.80
C TRP A 155 8.64 -13.76 -22.12
N ARG A 156 8.99 -14.88 -22.74
CA ARG A 156 9.83 -14.99 -23.96
C ARG A 156 9.39 -14.11 -25.13
N VAL A 157 8.09 -13.83 -25.25
CA VAL A 157 7.50 -13.04 -26.35
C VAL A 157 7.08 -11.63 -25.92
N SER A 158 7.38 -11.29 -24.68
CA SER A 158 6.78 -10.18 -23.94
C SER A 158 7.84 -9.11 -23.70
N LYS A 159 8.19 -8.37 -24.77
CA LYS A 159 9.11 -7.21 -24.71
C LYS A 159 8.71 -6.22 -23.61
N GLU A 160 7.42 -6.05 -23.41
CA GLU A 160 6.86 -5.20 -22.35
C GLU A 160 7.30 -5.60 -20.95
N TRP A 161 7.61 -6.87 -20.74
CA TRP A 161 7.80 -7.44 -19.43
C TRP A 161 9.25 -7.86 -19.16
N LEU A 162 10.09 -8.03 -20.16
CA LEU A 162 11.48 -8.51 -19.98
C LEU A 162 12.52 -7.40 -20.00
N LEU A 163 13.55 -7.52 -19.17
CA LEU A 163 14.78 -6.71 -19.19
C LEU A 163 15.37 -6.66 -20.61
N GLN A 164 15.60 -5.45 -21.11
CA GLN A 164 16.06 -5.21 -22.49
C GLN A 164 17.58 -5.00 -22.54
N GLY A 165 18.35 -6.06 -22.33
CA GLY A 165 19.81 -5.98 -22.31
C GLY A 165 20.34 -5.53 -20.95
N ARG A 166 20.97 -4.34 -20.95
CA ARG A 166 21.43 -3.59 -19.78
C ARG A 166 20.79 -2.22 -19.84
N GLU A 167 20.08 -1.82 -18.80
CA GLU A 167 19.25 -0.63 -18.90
C GLU A 167 19.08 0.07 -17.55
N LYS A 168 19.24 1.39 -17.52
CA LYS A 168 18.92 2.21 -16.34
C LYS A 168 17.41 2.25 -16.10
N GLY A 169 17.02 2.47 -14.85
CA GLY A 169 15.63 2.57 -14.42
C GLY A 169 14.88 1.24 -14.40
N PHE A 170 15.58 0.11 -14.57
CA PHE A 170 14.97 -1.22 -14.48
C PHE A 170 14.51 -1.50 -13.05
N VAL A 171 13.32 -2.09 -12.95
CA VAL A 171 12.65 -2.43 -11.70
C VAL A 171 12.39 -3.94 -11.69
N PRO A 172 13.20 -4.75 -11.00
CA PRO A 172 13.06 -6.21 -10.99
C PRO A 172 11.70 -6.67 -10.41
N TYR A 173 10.99 -7.53 -11.14
CA TYR A 173 9.65 -8.00 -10.77
C TYR A 173 9.58 -8.75 -9.43
N TRP A 174 10.64 -9.47 -9.06
CA TRP A 174 10.64 -10.18 -7.77
C TRP A 174 10.70 -9.26 -6.55
N TRP A 175 11.02 -7.97 -6.72
CA TRP A 175 11.11 -7.03 -5.62
C TRP A 175 9.80 -6.25 -5.37
N ASP A 176 8.76 -6.56 -6.14
CA ASP A 176 7.41 -5.98 -6.13
C ASP A 176 6.47 -6.76 -5.20
N ASP A 177 5.65 -7.67 -5.74
CA ASP A 177 4.54 -8.35 -5.04
C ASP A 177 4.53 -9.89 -5.24
N GLY A 178 5.70 -10.50 -5.45
CA GLY A 178 5.85 -11.94 -5.23
C GLY A 178 4.75 -12.86 -5.78
N ALA A 179 4.26 -12.69 -7.01
CA ALA A 179 3.38 -13.71 -7.62
C ALA A 179 4.04 -15.11 -7.65
N SER A 180 5.33 -15.19 -7.34
CA SER A 180 5.98 -16.33 -6.69
C SER A 180 5.47 -16.57 -5.25
N VAL A 181 4.52 -17.50 -5.10
CA VAL A 181 4.34 -18.27 -3.85
C VAL A 181 5.70 -18.51 -3.17
N SER A 182 5.82 -18.09 -1.89
CA SER A 182 7.02 -18.19 -1.04
C SER A 182 7.98 -19.30 -1.48
N LEU A 183 9.11 -18.91 -2.06
CA LEU A 183 10.14 -19.84 -2.54
C LEU A 183 11.08 -20.30 -1.42
N GLU A 184 10.90 -19.82 -0.18
CA GLU A 184 11.46 -20.45 1.01
C GLU A 184 10.47 -21.44 1.64
N MET A 185 10.17 -22.51 0.90
CA MET A 185 10.28 -23.76 1.60
C MET A 185 11.79 -23.98 1.84
N LEU A 186 12.19 -24.21 3.10
CA LEU A 186 13.44 -24.91 3.45
C LEU A 186 13.63 -26.23 2.66
N ASN A 187 12.58 -26.67 1.95
CA ASN A 187 12.57 -27.65 0.88
C ASN A 187 11.64 -27.20 -0.26
N ARG A 188 12.09 -26.52 -1.33
CA ARG A 188 11.23 -26.40 -2.53
C ARG A 188 10.56 -27.75 -2.83
N LYS A 189 9.24 -27.78 -2.97
CA LYS A 189 8.46 -29.03 -3.10
C LYS A 189 8.96 -29.89 -4.26
N ASP A 190 9.49 -29.24 -5.30
CA ASP A 190 10.06 -29.83 -6.50
C ASP A 190 11.56 -30.15 -6.41
N LYS A 191 12.27 -29.65 -5.38
CA LYS A 191 13.72 -29.77 -5.18
C LYS A 191 14.59 -29.27 -6.35
N ASP A 192 14.08 -28.35 -7.16
CA ASP A 192 14.80 -27.80 -8.32
C ASP A 192 15.73 -26.64 -7.94
N GLU A 193 16.91 -26.59 -8.54
CA GLU A 193 17.90 -25.52 -8.35
C GLU A 193 17.60 -24.26 -9.19
N HIS A 194 16.79 -24.38 -10.26
CA HIS A 194 16.40 -23.27 -11.14
C HIS A 194 15.15 -22.56 -10.63
N VAL A 195 15.12 -21.23 -10.75
CA VAL A 195 13.94 -20.41 -10.42
C VAL A 195 12.79 -20.65 -11.40
N ASN A 196 11.53 -20.58 -10.94
CA ASN A 196 10.34 -20.90 -11.76
C ASN A 196 9.96 -19.83 -12.81
N PHE A 197 10.87 -18.91 -13.14
CA PHE A 197 10.64 -17.76 -14.03
C PHE A 197 11.96 -17.31 -14.68
N ALA A 198 11.92 -16.42 -15.66
CA ALA A 198 13.14 -15.81 -16.18
C ALA A 198 13.81 -14.93 -15.10
N GLY A 199 15.09 -15.18 -14.84
CA GLY A 199 15.82 -14.49 -13.78
C GLY A 199 17.26 -14.96 -13.65
N ARG A 200 17.96 -14.36 -12.70
CA ARG A 200 19.32 -14.71 -12.33
C ARG A 200 19.33 -15.27 -10.92
N ASN A 201 20.04 -16.38 -10.73
CA ASN A 201 20.33 -16.95 -9.41
C ASN A 201 21.84 -16.88 -9.20
N GLU A 202 22.29 -16.02 -8.29
CA GLU A 202 23.72 -15.79 -8.02
C GLU A 202 24.41 -17.03 -7.44
N TRP A 203 23.65 -17.89 -6.73
CA TRP A 203 24.17 -19.16 -6.26
C TRP A 203 24.37 -20.15 -7.40
N GLY A 204 23.45 -20.22 -8.36
CA GLY A 204 23.51 -21.14 -9.51
C GLY A 204 23.98 -22.55 -9.11
N ASN A 205 24.92 -23.11 -9.89
CA ASN A 205 25.55 -24.43 -9.68
C ASN A 205 26.46 -24.53 -8.43
N ARG A 206 26.44 -23.56 -7.50
CA ARG A 206 27.22 -23.60 -6.25
C ARG A 206 26.38 -24.20 -5.12
N PRO A 207 27.00 -24.78 -4.07
CA PRO A 207 26.26 -25.27 -2.91
C PRO A 207 25.41 -24.15 -2.30
N ASN A 208 24.11 -24.41 -2.18
CA ASN A 208 23.14 -23.57 -1.51
C ASN A 208 22.54 -24.37 -0.33
N PRO A 209 23.31 -24.59 0.75
CA PRO A 209 22.92 -25.52 1.83
C PRO A 209 21.65 -25.08 2.56
N GLU A 210 21.34 -23.78 2.52
CA GLU A 210 20.15 -23.17 3.11
C GLU A 210 18.99 -23.02 2.10
N LYS A 211 19.21 -23.37 0.83
CA LYS A 211 18.25 -23.32 -0.28
C LYS A 211 17.61 -21.94 -0.51
N ARG A 212 18.39 -20.88 -0.29
CA ARG A 212 17.96 -19.48 -0.44
C ARG A 212 17.99 -19.03 -1.87
N LEU A 213 17.10 -18.12 -2.23
CA LEU A 213 17.26 -17.36 -3.47
C LEU A 213 18.15 -16.15 -3.19
N SER A 214 19.16 -15.98 -4.04
CA SER A 214 19.90 -14.72 -4.19
C SER A 214 19.96 -14.42 -5.67
N GLY A 215 19.53 -13.22 -6.05
CA GLY A 215 19.44 -12.80 -7.44
C GLY A 215 18.18 -12.00 -7.72
N TYR A 216 17.82 -11.88 -9.00
CA TYR A 216 16.78 -10.96 -9.45
C TYR A 216 16.00 -11.51 -10.64
N SER A 217 14.76 -11.05 -10.77
CA SER A 217 13.94 -11.34 -11.95
C SER A 217 14.45 -10.58 -13.17
N HIS A 218 14.36 -11.21 -14.34
CA HIS A 218 14.47 -10.49 -15.60
C HIS A 218 13.13 -9.83 -15.98
N GLY A 219 12.06 -10.11 -15.26
CA GLY A 219 10.80 -9.40 -15.39
C GLY A 219 10.93 -7.97 -14.87
N SER A 220 10.26 -7.03 -15.52
CA SER A 220 10.15 -5.67 -15.03
C SER A 220 8.76 -5.37 -14.47
N SER A 221 8.68 -4.84 -13.26
CA SER A 221 7.41 -4.49 -12.64
C SER A 221 6.95 -3.07 -12.99
N SER A 222 5.69 -2.96 -13.42
CA SER A 222 4.99 -1.67 -13.54
C SER A 222 4.43 -1.18 -12.20
N HIS A 223 4.13 -2.09 -11.27
CA HIS A 223 3.56 -1.74 -9.98
C HIS A 223 4.62 -1.11 -9.05
N MET A 224 5.69 -1.84 -8.75
CA MET A 224 6.89 -1.28 -8.08
C MET A 224 7.44 -0.01 -8.75
N ALA A 225 7.31 0.15 -10.08
CA ALA A 225 7.69 1.40 -10.74
C ALA A 225 6.81 2.59 -10.28
N GLN A 226 5.53 2.38 -10.01
CA GLN A 226 4.65 3.39 -9.43
C GLN A 226 5.02 3.71 -7.98
N ASP A 227 5.33 2.71 -7.15
CA ASP A 227 5.74 2.94 -5.76
C ASP A 227 7.07 3.71 -5.68
N LEU A 228 8.05 3.32 -6.49
CA LEU A 228 9.31 4.04 -6.62
C LEU A 228 9.09 5.45 -7.14
N ALA A 229 8.18 5.66 -8.08
CA ALA A 229 7.84 7.00 -8.56
C ALA A 229 7.22 7.87 -7.46
N ALA A 230 6.31 7.32 -6.65
CA ALA A 230 5.75 8.02 -5.49
C ALA A 230 6.85 8.40 -4.50
N MET A 231 7.76 7.48 -4.18
CA MET A 231 8.93 7.75 -3.34
C MET A 231 9.82 8.86 -3.93
N LEU A 232 10.17 8.79 -5.22
CA LEU A 232 11.06 9.76 -5.87
C LEU A 232 10.43 11.15 -5.93
N GLU A 233 9.14 11.24 -6.28
CA GLU A 233 8.40 12.51 -6.27
C GLU A 233 8.45 13.16 -4.89
N GLN A 234 8.09 12.39 -3.85
CA GLN A 234 8.03 12.90 -2.50
C GLN A 234 9.42 13.24 -1.94
N ALA A 235 10.44 12.44 -2.26
CA ALA A 235 11.82 12.71 -1.88
C ALA A 235 12.35 13.97 -2.54
N TRP A 236 12.11 14.15 -3.84
CA TRP A 236 12.49 15.36 -4.57
C TRP A 236 11.88 16.60 -3.93
N LEU A 237 10.58 16.58 -3.66
CA LEU A 237 9.87 17.69 -3.00
C LEU A 237 10.42 18.00 -1.60
N LEU A 238 10.92 16.99 -0.87
CA LEU A 238 11.54 17.17 0.45
C LEU A 238 12.94 17.81 0.41
N VAL A 239 13.72 17.54 -0.65
CA VAL A 239 15.15 17.89 -0.68
C VAL A 239 15.53 19.00 -1.67
N ARG A 240 14.66 19.33 -2.65
CA ARG A 240 14.94 20.28 -3.75
C ARG A 240 15.47 21.65 -3.33
N GLU A 241 15.08 22.12 -2.14
CA GLU A 241 15.49 23.43 -1.60
C GLU A 241 16.76 23.36 -0.72
N SER A 242 17.25 22.16 -0.43
CA SER A 242 18.25 21.92 0.63
C SER A 242 19.48 21.11 0.21
N ASP A 243 19.38 20.29 -0.85
CA ASP A 243 20.49 19.42 -1.30
C ASP A 243 20.48 19.30 -2.83
N ALA A 244 21.24 20.17 -3.50
CA ALA A 244 21.28 20.23 -4.96
C ALA A 244 21.83 18.94 -5.60
N LYS A 245 22.79 18.27 -4.95
CA LYS A 245 23.38 17.03 -5.47
C LYS A 245 22.35 15.93 -5.45
N LEU A 246 21.73 15.67 -4.29
CA LEU A 246 20.72 14.64 -4.16
C LEU A 246 19.50 14.93 -5.04
N THR A 247 19.12 16.20 -5.16
CA THR A 247 18.05 16.62 -6.09
C THR A 247 18.37 16.21 -7.53
N SER A 248 19.59 16.42 -8.00
CA SER A 248 20.02 16.02 -9.34
C SER A 248 19.98 14.50 -9.51
N GLU A 249 20.42 13.73 -8.51
CA GLU A 249 20.40 12.26 -8.56
C GLU A 249 18.97 11.70 -8.62
N ILE A 250 18.03 12.30 -7.87
CA ILE A 250 16.60 11.95 -7.92
C ILE A 250 16.00 12.33 -9.29
N THR A 251 16.34 13.51 -9.83
CA THR A 251 15.91 13.91 -11.17
C THR A 251 16.43 12.95 -12.24
N GLU A 252 17.67 12.45 -12.13
CA GLU A 252 18.18 11.39 -13.02
C GLU A 252 17.39 10.09 -12.87
N ALA A 253 17.11 9.66 -11.63
CA ALA A 253 16.38 8.42 -11.36
C ALA A 253 14.96 8.43 -11.92
N THR A 254 14.23 9.55 -11.78
CA THR A 254 12.89 9.69 -12.39
C THR A 254 12.94 9.66 -13.92
N ALA A 255 13.98 10.20 -14.55
CA ALA A 255 14.19 10.13 -16.00
C ALA A 255 14.48 8.71 -16.46
N ASN A 256 15.41 8.02 -15.79
CA ASN A 256 15.75 6.63 -16.07
C ASN A 256 14.53 5.70 -15.94
N LEU A 257 13.72 5.90 -14.89
CA LEU A 257 12.51 5.12 -14.66
C LEU A 257 11.46 5.33 -15.78
N GLN A 258 11.20 6.58 -16.18
CA GLN A 258 10.28 6.92 -17.28
C GLN A 258 10.79 6.37 -18.63
N GLU A 259 12.09 6.47 -18.91
CA GLU A 259 12.70 5.92 -20.12
C GLU A 259 12.55 4.39 -20.16
N SER A 260 12.85 3.69 -19.05
CA SER A 260 12.66 2.26 -18.95
C SER A 260 11.19 1.89 -19.21
N ARG A 261 10.22 2.50 -18.53
CA ARG A 261 8.79 2.21 -18.78
C ARG A 261 8.39 2.46 -20.23
N THR A 262 8.97 3.46 -20.88
CA THR A 262 8.75 3.73 -22.31
C THR A 262 9.32 2.61 -23.20
N ARG A 263 10.55 2.15 -22.95
CA ARG A 263 11.14 1.00 -23.68
C ARG A 263 10.33 -0.28 -23.53
N HIS A 264 9.74 -0.46 -22.35
CA HIS A 264 8.84 -1.54 -21.99
C HIS A 264 7.40 -1.33 -22.48
N GLY A 265 7.10 -0.32 -23.31
CA GLY A 265 5.75 -0.17 -23.88
C GLY A 265 4.67 0.33 -22.91
N ALA A 266 5.06 0.76 -21.70
CA ALA A 266 4.18 1.37 -20.70
C ALA A 266 4.51 2.87 -20.46
N PRO A 267 4.62 3.73 -21.50
CA PRO A 267 5.05 5.12 -21.34
C PRO A 267 4.04 6.00 -20.58
N ALA A 268 2.81 5.51 -20.39
CA ALA A 268 1.68 6.28 -19.90
C ALA A 268 1.31 6.02 -18.44
N ILE A 269 2.18 5.37 -17.65
CA ILE A 269 1.95 5.13 -16.21
C ILE A 269 1.88 6.49 -15.49
N PRO A 270 0.72 6.92 -14.94
CA PRO A 270 0.54 8.28 -14.46
C PRO A 270 1.48 8.68 -13.32
N MET A 271 1.71 7.78 -12.36
CA MET A 271 2.59 8.06 -11.21
C MET A 271 4.05 8.28 -11.64
N VAL A 272 4.55 7.47 -12.58
CA VAL A 272 5.90 7.61 -13.14
C VAL A 272 6.05 8.94 -13.89
N LYS A 273 5.05 9.30 -14.70
CA LYS A 273 5.02 10.61 -15.38
C LYS A 273 4.96 11.77 -14.40
N ALA A 274 4.18 11.66 -13.33
CA ALA A 274 4.04 12.72 -12.32
C ALA A 274 5.39 13.01 -11.64
N ALA A 275 6.08 11.96 -11.18
CA ALA A 275 7.41 12.07 -10.58
C ALA A 275 8.42 12.73 -11.54
N HIS A 276 8.46 12.26 -12.79
CA HIS A 276 9.35 12.83 -13.82
C HIS A 276 9.03 14.31 -14.12
N ALA A 277 7.75 14.63 -14.28
CA ALA A 277 7.30 15.98 -14.61
C ALA A 277 7.59 16.98 -13.48
N ILE A 278 7.33 16.59 -12.23
CA ILE A 278 7.65 17.40 -11.05
C ILE A 278 9.16 17.63 -10.93
N ALA A 279 9.97 16.57 -11.04
CA ALA A 279 11.42 16.67 -10.87
C ALA A 279 12.13 17.50 -11.95
N ARG A 280 11.46 17.76 -13.08
CA ARG A 280 11.96 18.55 -14.22
C ARG A 280 11.20 19.85 -14.46
N SER A 281 10.19 20.14 -13.64
CA SER A 281 9.28 21.27 -13.86
C SER A 281 8.64 21.27 -15.27
N ASP A 282 8.26 20.10 -15.79
CA ASP A 282 7.66 19.96 -17.12
C ASP A 282 6.15 20.22 -17.08
N SER A 283 5.75 21.47 -17.28
CA SER A 283 4.34 21.89 -17.29
C SER A 283 3.50 21.18 -18.35
N SER A 284 4.09 20.79 -19.48
CA SER A 284 3.37 20.10 -20.56
C SER A 284 2.98 18.69 -20.13
N MET A 285 3.91 17.98 -19.46
CA MET A 285 3.68 16.64 -18.96
C MET A 285 2.71 16.66 -17.77
N LEU A 286 2.81 17.64 -16.86
CA LEU A 286 1.85 17.85 -15.78
C LEU A 286 0.43 18.05 -16.32
N THR A 287 0.27 18.90 -17.34
CA THR A 287 -1.03 19.15 -17.99
C THR A 287 -1.57 17.93 -18.76
N ALA A 288 -0.71 16.95 -19.07
CA ALA A 288 -1.09 15.69 -19.69
C ALA A 288 -1.41 14.56 -18.69
N LEU A 289 -1.25 14.77 -17.39
CA LEU A 289 -1.68 13.80 -16.37
C LEU A 289 -3.21 13.65 -16.34
N PRO A 290 -3.78 12.53 -15.88
CA PRO A 290 -5.22 12.41 -15.75
C PRO A 290 -5.82 13.49 -14.85
N ALA A 291 -6.81 14.24 -15.36
CA ALA A 291 -7.59 15.20 -14.57
C ALA A 291 -8.80 14.51 -13.92
N ILE A 292 -9.13 14.88 -12.68
CA ILE A 292 -10.34 14.41 -11.99
C ILE A 292 -11.37 15.54 -11.99
N SER A 293 -12.48 15.28 -12.67
CA SER A 293 -13.69 16.11 -12.73
C SER A 293 -14.90 15.37 -12.16
N TRP A 294 -15.99 16.10 -11.86
CA TRP A 294 -17.25 15.47 -11.46
C TRP A 294 -17.78 14.47 -12.48
N ASN A 295 -17.59 14.72 -13.79
CA ASN A 295 -17.96 13.78 -14.84
C ASN A 295 -17.15 12.48 -14.76
N THR A 296 -15.84 12.58 -14.54
CA THR A 296 -14.99 11.38 -14.38
C THR A 296 -15.30 10.62 -13.08
N VAL A 297 -15.68 11.32 -12.00
CA VAL A 297 -16.13 10.69 -10.75
C VAL A 297 -17.43 9.92 -10.99
N ALA A 298 -18.41 10.54 -11.64
CA ALA A 298 -19.72 9.93 -11.89
C ALA A 298 -19.63 8.69 -12.79
N ALA A 299 -18.78 8.74 -13.82
CA ALA A 299 -18.52 7.64 -14.75
C ALA A 299 -17.51 6.62 -14.22
N GLY A 300 -16.80 6.96 -13.13
CA GLY A 300 -15.71 6.19 -12.57
C GLY A 300 -16.12 4.82 -12.06
N ARG A 301 -15.14 3.91 -12.01
CA ARG A 301 -15.30 2.61 -11.35
C ARG A 301 -15.50 2.85 -9.84
N SER A 302 -16.64 2.40 -9.32
CA SER A 302 -16.94 2.32 -7.89
C SER A 302 -17.18 0.86 -7.52
N ASP A 303 -16.30 0.27 -6.70
CA ASP A 303 -16.44 -1.12 -6.29
C ASP A 303 -17.65 -1.31 -5.37
N TYR A 304 -18.04 -0.30 -4.59
CA TYR A 304 -19.32 -0.27 -3.86
C TYR A 304 -20.51 -0.45 -4.80
N ARG A 305 -20.58 0.35 -5.86
CA ARG A 305 -21.68 0.26 -6.83
C ARG A 305 -21.66 -1.07 -7.56
N ARG A 306 -20.49 -1.53 -8.01
CA ARG A 306 -20.35 -2.82 -8.71
C ARG A 306 -20.76 -4.00 -7.82
N ALA A 307 -20.36 -3.99 -6.56
CA ALA A 307 -20.68 -5.07 -5.63
C ALA A 307 -22.17 -5.13 -5.29
N LEU A 308 -22.84 -3.98 -5.12
CA LEU A 308 -24.19 -3.91 -4.53
C LEU A 308 -25.33 -3.56 -5.50
N PHE A 309 -25.05 -2.92 -6.64
CA PHE A 309 -26.12 -2.36 -7.49
C PHE A 309 -25.91 -2.52 -9.00
N ALA A 310 -24.67 -2.50 -9.48
CA ALA A 310 -24.30 -2.41 -10.89
C ALA A 310 -23.71 -3.72 -11.44
N TYR A 311 -23.90 -4.84 -10.74
CA TYR A 311 -23.47 -6.17 -11.19
C TYR A 311 -24.41 -6.76 -12.24
N LYS A 312 -23.88 -7.63 -13.10
CA LYS A 312 -24.72 -8.57 -13.88
C LYS A 312 -25.11 -9.76 -13.00
N PRO A 313 -26.33 -10.33 -13.16
CA PRO A 313 -26.72 -11.51 -12.40
C PRO A 313 -25.71 -12.67 -12.55
N GLY A 314 -25.23 -13.19 -11.42
CA GLY A 314 -24.24 -14.27 -11.36
C GLY A 314 -22.78 -13.81 -11.56
N GLU A 315 -22.53 -12.53 -11.84
CA GLU A 315 -21.18 -12.00 -11.96
C GLU A 315 -20.48 -11.97 -10.59
N LYS A 316 -19.27 -12.54 -10.56
CA LYS A 316 -18.39 -12.47 -9.40
C LYS A 316 -17.59 -11.17 -9.45
N ILE A 317 -17.80 -10.30 -8.46
CA ILE A 317 -17.06 -9.06 -8.28
C ILE A 317 -16.02 -9.24 -7.18
N ASN A 318 -14.74 -9.13 -7.50
CA ASN A 318 -13.67 -9.11 -6.50
C ASN A 318 -13.48 -7.68 -5.99
N ILE A 319 -13.39 -7.53 -4.67
CA ILE A 319 -13.13 -6.25 -4.01
C ILE A 319 -11.62 -6.11 -3.82
N PRO A 320 -11.04 -4.93 -4.15
CA PRO A 320 -9.59 -4.73 -4.05
C PRO A 320 -9.13 -4.81 -2.59
N GLY A 321 -8.07 -5.59 -2.34
CA GLY A 321 -7.42 -5.75 -1.04
C GLY A 321 -6.66 -4.50 -0.58
N PHE A 322 -6.02 -3.80 -1.51
CA PHE A 322 -5.11 -2.67 -1.27
C PHE A 322 -5.65 -1.34 -1.80
N ALA A 323 -5.15 -0.23 -1.27
CA ALA A 323 -5.49 1.15 -1.61
C ALA A 323 -4.44 1.90 -2.45
N ASP A 324 -3.47 1.20 -3.04
CA ASP A 324 -2.36 1.82 -3.81
C ASP A 324 -2.87 2.70 -4.95
N ASP A 325 -3.87 2.22 -5.71
CA ASP A 325 -4.54 3.01 -6.75
C ASP A 325 -5.06 4.38 -6.25
N GLN A 326 -5.51 4.46 -5.00
CA GLN A 326 -5.98 5.71 -4.41
C GLN A 326 -4.82 6.60 -3.97
N GLN A 327 -3.74 6.01 -3.44
CA GLN A 327 -2.52 6.73 -3.07
C GLN A 327 -1.83 7.30 -4.32
N TYR A 328 -1.67 6.51 -5.38
CA TYR A 328 -1.16 6.99 -6.66
C TYR A 328 -2.05 8.10 -7.24
N ARG A 329 -3.37 7.91 -7.21
CA ARG A 329 -4.32 8.91 -7.69
C ARG A 329 -4.20 10.22 -6.90
N TYR A 330 -4.01 10.15 -5.59
CA TYR A 330 -3.77 11.32 -4.75
C TYR A 330 -2.52 12.08 -5.20
N TYR A 331 -1.37 11.41 -5.26
CA TYR A 331 -0.10 12.06 -5.66
C TYR A 331 -0.16 12.62 -7.08
N VAL A 332 -0.69 11.87 -8.05
CA VAL A 332 -0.87 12.33 -9.44
C VAL A 332 -1.77 13.57 -9.51
N SER A 333 -2.86 13.62 -8.73
CA SER A 333 -3.78 14.76 -8.71
C SER A 333 -3.11 16.00 -8.12
N VAL A 334 -2.38 15.85 -7.02
CA VAL A 334 -1.67 16.95 -6.37
C VAL A 334 -0.51 17.44 -7.23
N ALA A 335 0.23 16.54 -7.90
CA ALA A 335 1.28 16.89 -8.84
C ALA A 335 0.73 17.74 -10.01
N ARG A 336 -0.41 17.32 -10.58
CA ARG A 336 -1.06 18.03 -11.67
C ARG A 336 -1.56 19.42 -11.27
N GLU A 337 -2.33 19.49 -10.19
CA GLU A 337 -3.13 20.69 -9.88
C GLU A 337 -2.42 21.63 -8.87
N GLY A 338 -1.37 21.14 -8.20
CA GLY A 338 -0.72 21.81 -7.08
C GLY A 338 -1.56 21.82 -5.79
N THR A 339 -2.73 21.20 -5.81
CA THR A 339 -3.69 21.12 -4.71
C THR A 339 -4.63 19.93 -4.90
N LEU A 340 -5.47 19.62 -3.92
CA LEU A 340 -6.50 18.61 -4.05
C LEU A 340 -7.84 19.25 -4.44
N THR A 341 -8.27 19.08 -5.69
CA THR A 341 -9.54 19.63 -6.20
C THR A 341 -10.75 18.95 -5.54
N GLU A 342 -11.91 19.61 -5.50
CA GLU A 342 -13.13 19.01 -4.91
C GLU A 342 -13.50 17.64 -5.52
N PRO A 343 -13.47 17.39 -6.85
CA PRO A 343 -13.79 16.07 -7.37
C PRO A 343 -12.79 14.99 -6.93
N ALA A 344 -11.49 15.32 -6.87
CA ALA A 344 -10.45 14.41 -6.38
C ALA A 344 -10.62 14.13 -4.88
N ALA A 345 -10.86 15.17 -4.08
CA ALA A 345 -11.19 15.08 -2.66
C ALA A 345 -12.41 14.19 -2.41
N PHE A 346 -13.49 14.40 -3.15
CA PHE A 346 -14.70 13.59 -3.00
C PHE A 346 -14.44 12.13 -3.36
N TRP A 347 -13.66 11.86 -4.41
CA TRP A 347 -13.30 10.48 -4.77
C TRP A 347 -12.63 9.77 -3.60
N LEU A 348 -11.61 10.40 -2.97
CA LEU A 348 -10.89 9.82 -1.84
C LEU A 348 -11.83 9.59 -0.64
N VAL A 349 -12.66 10.58 -0.29
CA VAL A 349 -13.64 10.48 0.80
C VAL A 349 -14.63 9.34 0.55
N TYR A 350 -15.17 9.27 -0.68
CA TYR A 350 -16.15 8.27 -1.07
C TYR A 350 -15.56 6.86 -1.06
N ASP A 351 -14.35 6.68 -1.58
CA ASP A 351 -13.66 5.39 -1.61
C ASP A 351 -13.29 4.90 -0.20
N ALA A 352 -12.66 5.77 0.61
CA ALA A 352 -12.28 5.48 1.98
C ALA A 352 -13.46 5.16 2.90
N PHE A 353 -14.64 5.67 2.58
CA PHE A 353 -15.87 5.38 3.32
C PHE A 353 -16.56 4.11 2.81
N THR A 354 -16.84 4.04 1.50
CA THR A 354 -17.73 3.01 0.94
C THR A 354 -17.07 1.64 0.80
N LEU A 355 -15.76 1.59 0.59
CA LEU A 355 -15.09 0.32 0.39
C LEU A 355 -14.98 -0.50 1.69
N PRO A 356 -14.56 0.08 2.84
CA PRO A 356 -14.63 -0.63 4.13
C PRO A 356 -16.04 -1.10 4.51
N MET A 357 -17.10 -0.46 4.02
CA MET A 357 -18.47 -0.97 4.24
C MET A 357 -18.65 -2.37 3.64
N LEU A 358 -18.08 -2.65 2.45
CA LEU A 358 -18.17 -3.97 1.83
C LEU A 358 -17.46 -5.03 2.67
N TYR A 359 -16.30 -4.69 3.22
CA TYR A 359 -15.56 -5.57 4.13
C TYR A 359 -16.33 -5.86 5.43
N ARG A 360 -17.02 -4.84 5.96
CA ARG A 360 -17.88 -5.01 7.14
C ARG A 360 -19.10 -5.88 6.86
N MET A 361 -19.63 -5.90 5.63
CA MET A 361 -20.71 -6.83 5.25
C MET A 361 -20.28 -8.29 5.28
N TYR A 362 -18.99 -8.58 5.09
CA TYR A 362 -18.44 -9.94 5.22
C TYR A 362 -18.30 -10.38 6.69
N CYS A 363 -18.08 -9.45 7.62
CA CYS A 363 -17.89 -9.71 9.05
C CYS A 363 -19.24 -9.87 9.79
N ASP A 364 -19.95 -10.98 9.55
CA ASP A 364 -21.32 -11.21 10.04
C ASP A 364 -21.42 -11.74 11.49
N ASP A 365 -20.33 -12.22 12.08
CA ASP A 365 -20.28 -12.82 13.43
C ASP A 365 -19.69 -11.91 14.54
N ASP A 366 -19.00 -10.81 14.22
CA ASP A 366 -18.40 -9.84 15.17
C ASP A 366 -18.02 -8.56 14.39
N PRO A 367 -18.16 -7.35 14.95
CA PRO A 367 -17.70 -6.14 14.27
C PRO A 367 -16.20 -6.17 13.97
N ALA A 368 -15.83 -5.75 12.76
CA ALA A 368 -14.42 -5.50 12.44
C ALA A 368 -13.92 -4.29 13.24
N PRO A 369 -12.84 -4.41 14.03
CA PRO A 369 -12.27 -3.26 14.71
C PRO A 369 -11.75 -2.23 13.69
N PRO A 370 -11.82 -0.92 14.01
CA PRO A 370 -11.39 0.13 13.09
C PRO A 370 -9.93 -0.05 12.65
N GLY A 371 -9.64 0.17 11.37
CA GLY A 371 -8.28 0.18 10.84
C GLY A 371 -7.60 -1.19 10.75
N ILE A 372 -8.24 -2.30 11.16
CA ILE A 372 -7.65 -3.64 11.06
C ILE A 372 -7.56 -4.10 9.61
N ASN A 373 -6.45 -4.75 9.29
CA ASN A 373 -6.14 -5.25 7.96
C ASN A 373 -6.76 -6.64 7.67
N VAL A 374 -7.46 -6.80 6.55
CA VAL A 374 -7.65 -8.11 5.93
C VAL A 374 -6.37 -8.56 5.25
N PHE A 375 -5.82 -9.67 5.73
CA PHE A 375 -4.69 -10.31 5.07
C PHE A 375 -4.98 -10.55 3.58
N ASP A 376 -4.15 -9.94 2.74
CA ASP A 376 -4.27 -9.75 1.30
C ASP A 376 -4.47 -11.05 0.48
N LEU A 377 -3.90 -12.16 0.95
CA LEU A 377 -4.11 -13.49 0.37
C LEU A 377 -5.53 -14.05 0.55
N HIS A 378 -6.46 -13.25 1.09
CA HIS A 378 -7.86 -13.60 1.31
C HIS A 378 -8.81 -12.59 0.64
N PRO A 379 -8.81 -12.47 -0.70
CA PRO A 379 -9.67 -11.52 -1.38
C PRO A 379 -11.15 -11.84 -1.15
N TYR A 380 -11.97 -10.79 -1.00
CA TYR A 380 -13.41 -10.91 -0.84
C TYR A 380 -14.13 -10.71 -2.16
N SER A 381 -15.23 -11.46 -2.32
CA SER A 381 -16.01 -11.42 -3.55
C SER A 381 -17.49 -11.27 -3.25
N PHE A 382 -18.20 -10.65 -4.18
CA PHE A 382 -19.65 -10.47 -4.15
C PHE A 382 -20.28 -11.12 -5.38
N ILE A 383 -21.44 -11.74 -5.19
CA ILE A 383 -22.35 -12.20 -6.25
C ILE A 383 -23.74 -11.70 -5.91
N ASN A 384 -24.40 -11.06 -6.88
CA ASN A 384 -25.77 -10.61 -6.74
C ASN A 384 -26.04 -9.72 -5.52
N GLY A 385 -25.13 -8.80 -5.20
CA GLY A 385 -25.32 -7.85 -4.10
C GLY A 385 -24.98 -8.39 -2.72
N LYS A 386 -24.41 -9.59 -2.64
CA LYS A 386 -24.10 -10.27 -1.38
C LYS A 386 -22.67 -10.81 -1.38
N PRO A 387 -21.99 -10.84 -0.23
CA PRO A 387 -20.76 -11.61 -0.08
C PRO A 387 -20.98 -13.05 -0.54
N VAL A 388 -20.00 -13.61 -1.27
CA VAL A 388 -20.00 -15.01 -1.70
C VAL A 388 -19.97 -15.95 -0.49
N ASP A 389 -19.27 -15.52 0.55
CA ASP A 389 -19.13 -16.17 1.83
C ASP A 389 -19.12 -15.11 2.95
N TYR A 390 -19.41 -15.56 4.17
CA TYR A 390 -19.34 -14.73 5.36
C TYR A 390 -18.31 -15.26 6.35
N ARG A 391 -17.84 -14.43 7.27
CA ARG A 391 -16.78 -14.80 8.22
C ARG A 391 -17.21 -15.96 9.13
N SER A 392 -18.47 -15.99 9.55
CA SER A 392 -19.06 -17.09 10.33
C SER A 392 -19.06 -18.44 9.60
N GLN A 393 -19.08 -18.40 8.27
CA GLN A 393 -19.27 -19.58 7.41
C GLN A 393 -17.97 -20.25 7.01
N ARG A 394 -16.82 -19.53 6.98
CA ARG A 394 -15.52 -20.15 6.70
C ARG A 394 -14.69 -20.35 7.96
N LYS A 395 -14.58 -21.63 8.33
CA LYS A 395 -13.33 -22.18 8.85
C LYS A 395 -12.27 -22.19 7.73
N GLY A 396 -11.25 -21.34 7.80
CA GLY A 396 -10.00 -21.38 7.05
C GLY A 396 -9.26 -22.73 7.14
N PRO A 397 -8.03 -22.83 6.57
CA PRO A 397 -7.31 -24.09 6.50
C PRO A 397 -7.28 -24.81 7.86
N ASN A 398 -7.63 -26.11 7.86
CA ASN A 398 -7.72 -26.96 9.06
C ASN A 398 -8.82 -26.62 10.07
N GLY A 399 -9.90 -25.93 9.67
CA GLY A 399 -11.02 -25.72 10.58
C GLY A 399 -10.93 -24.43 11.43
N LYS A 400 -9.99 -23.52 11.15
CA LYS A 400 -9.69 -22.32 11.97
C LYS A 400 -10.39 -21.06 11.45
N PRO A 401 -10.74 -20.05 12.26
CA PRO A 401 -11.31 -18.79 11.75
C PRO A 401 -10.43 -18.11 10.68
N ARG A 402 -11.04 -17.36 9.76
CA ARG A 402 -10.39 -16.53 8.74
C ARG A 402 -9.87 -15.19 9.32
N PRO A 403 -9.01 -14.46 8.60
CA PRO A 403 -8.56 -13.14 9.03
C PRO A 403 -9.73 -12.15 9.20
N ILE A 404 -9.55 -11.24 10.15
CA ILE A 404 -10.44 -10.11 10.45
C ILE A 404 -9.97 -8.87 9.68
N GLY A 405 -10.85 -7.90 9.38
CA GLY A 405 -10.41 -6.56 8.96
C GLY A 405 -11.19 -5.89 7.83
N SER A 406 -10.68 -4.73 7.42
CA SER A 406 -11.06 -3.92 6.25
C SER A 406 -9.95 -3.94 5.18
N ARG A 407 -10.19 -3.26 4.04
CA ARG A 407 -9.21 -3.10 2.94
C ARG A 407 -7.86 -2.60 3.47
N PHE A 408 -6.83 -3.44 3.37
CA PHE A 408 -5.46 -3.24 3.87
C PHE A 408 -5.33 -2.18 4.96
N GLY A 409 -6.08 -2.38 6.06
CA GLY A 409 -6.48 -1.39 7.07
C GLY A 409 -5.65 -0.10 7.17
N PRO A 410 -4.35 -0.16 7.47
CA PRO A 410 -3.46 1.01 7.51
C PRO A 410 -3.44 1.87 6.24
N GLN A 411 -3.49 1.29 5.04
CA GLN A 411 -3.56 2.05 3.79
C GLN A 411 -4.87 2.85 3.71
N ASN A 412 -6.01 2.24 4.05
CA ASN A 412 -7.28 2.95 4.08
C ASN A 412 -7.26 4.08 5.12
N MET A 413 -6.57 3.90 6.25
CA MET A 413 -6.39 4.96 7.26
C MET A 413 -5.63 6.17 6.70
N VAL A 414 -4.63 5.98 5.82
CA VAL A 414 -3.97 7.09 5.10
C VAL A 414 -4.99 7.86 4.26
N VAL A 415 -5.81 7.16 3.46
CA VAL A 415 -6.85 7.78 2.62
C VAL A 415 -7.92 8.48 3.47
N CYS A 416 -8.29 7.91 4.63
CA CYS A 416 -9.15 8.58 5.60
C CYS A 416 -8.54 9.90 6.07
N GLY A 417 -7.22 9.94 6.33
CA GLY A 417 -6.51 11.14 6.73
C GLY A 417 -6.60 12.27 5.70
N TRP A 418 -6.32 11.99 4.43
CA TRP A 418 -6.50 12.95 3.34
C TRP A 418 -7.98 13.36 3.19
N GLY A 419 -8.91 12.40 3.29
CA GLY A 419 -10.34 12.66 3.23
C GLY A 419 -10.83 13.60 4.35
N LEU A 420 -10.32 13.44 5.57
CA LEU A 420 -10.64 14.31 6.70
C LEU A 420 -10.11 15.74 6.53
N GLN A 421 -8.87 15.88 6.05
CA GLN A 421 -8.30 17.17 5.69
C GLN A 421 -9.13 17.85 4.58
N ALA A 422 -9.60 17.06 3.61
CA ALA A 422 -10.44 17.55 2.51
C ALA A 422 -11.84 17.97 2.98
N LEU A 423 -12.47 17.22 3.89
CA LEU A 423 -13.77 17.59 4.49
C LEU A 423 -13.67 18.84 5.37
N LYS A 424 -12.50 19.14 5.93
CA LYS A 424 -12.25 20.44 6.57
C LYS A 424 -12.14 21.58 5.56
N MET A 425 -11.45 21.36 4.44
CA MET A 425 -11.31 22.36 3.37
C MET A 425 -12.64 22.62 2.64
N TYR A 426 -13.44 21.57 2.47
CA TYR A 426 -14.71 21.57 1.74
C TYR A 426 -15.83 20.97 2.62
N PRO A 427 -16.40 21.73 3.58
CA PRO A 427 -17.40 21.21 4.51
C PRO A 427 -18.66 20.64 3.83
N ASP A 428 -19.05 21.22 2.69
CA ASP A 428 -20.23 20.82 1.93
C ASP A 428 -19.93 19.80 0.81
N LEU A 429 -18.74 19.19 0.80
CA LEU A 429 -18.26 18.33 -0.30
C LEU A 429 -19.24 17.20 -0.64
N TRP A 430 -19.78 16.54 0.37
CA TRP A 430 -20.73 15.42 0.18
C TRP A 430 -22.06 15.90 -0.42
N ILE A 431 -22.58 17.04 0.03
CA ILE A 431 -23.82 17.64 -0.48
C ILE A 431 -23.62 18.08 -1.93
N LYS A 432 -22.49 18.73 -2.23
CA LYS A 432 -22.14 19.15 -3.58
C LYS A 432 -22.03 17.94 -4.51
N ALA A 433 -21.39 16.86 -4.08
CA ALA A 433 -21.31 15.64 -4.86
C ALA A 433 -22.69 15.06 -5.17
N GLN A 434 -23.63 15.05 -4.22
CA GLN A 434 -25.01 14.61 -4.45
C GLN A 434 -25.75 15.47 -5.48
N GLN A 435 -25.42 16.76 -5.59
CA GLN A 435 -25.96 17.64 -6.63
C GLN A 435 -25.34 17.39 -8.00
N GLN A 436 -24.04 17.07 -8.04
CA GLN A 436 -23.29 16.86 -9.29
C GLN A 436 -23.48 15.46 -9.87
N ILE A 437 -23.78 14.45 -9.04
CA ILE A 437 -23.86 13.05 -9.44
C ILE A 437 -25.30 12.54 -9.27
N THR A 438 -26.03 12.49 -10.38
CA THR A 438 -27.44 12.08 -10.40
C THR A 438 -27.66 10.58 -10.62
N ALA A 439 -26.58 9.80 -10.71
CA ALA A 439 -26.66 8.37 -10.94
C ALA A 439 -27.40 7.67 -9.78
N ASN A 440 -28.39 6.84 -10.12
CA ASN A 440 -29.14 6.07 -9.13
C ASN A 440 -28.21 5.15 -8.32
N ASN A 441 -28.48 5.04 -7.01
CA ASN A 441 -27.72 4.22 -6.06
C ASN A 441 -26.22 4.55 -6.03
N PHE A 442 -25.83 5.77 -6.40
CA PHE A 442 -24.44 6.20 -6.27
C PHE A 442 -24.05 6.38 -4.81
N PHE A 443 -24.92 6.99 -4.02
CA PHE A 443 -24.67 7.29 -2.62
C PHE A 443 -25.30 6.25 -1.68
N PRO A 444 -24.60 5.82 -0.63
CA PRO A 444 -25.26 5.26 0.54
C PRO A 444 -26.18 6.30 1.21
N THR A 445 -27.20 5.85 1.92
CA THR A 445 -28.13 6.73 2.67
C THR A 445 -27.46 7.22 3.95
N ILE A 446 -26.60 8.23 3.82
CA ILE A 446 -25.78 8.78 4.91
C ILE A 446 -25.47 10.27 4.66
N SER A 447 -25.35 11.06 5.73
CA SER A 447 -24.95 12.46 5.70
C SER A 447 -23.42 12.63 5.63
N GLY A 448 -22.96 13.81 5.19
CA GLY A 448 -21.53 14.14 5.20
C GLY A 448 -20.91 14.14 6.61
N ALA A 449 -21.69 14.50 7.63
CA ALA A 449 -21.25 14.46 9.04
C ALA A 449 -21.00 13.03 9.53
N GLU A 450 -21.88 12.09 9.17
CA GLU A 450 -21.70 10.68 9.51
C GLU A 450 -20.54 10.05 8.74
N VAL A 451 -20.33 10.45 7.47
CA VAL A 451 -19.12 10.05 6.70
C VAL A 451 -17.86 10.55 7.40
N LYS A 452 -17.82 11.82 7.81
CA LYS A 452 -16.69 12.38 8.57
C LYS A 452 -16.43 11.57 9.85
N ALA A 453 -17.47 11.31 10.65
CA ALA A 453 -17.35 10.56 11.89
C ALA A 453 -16.85 9.11 11.64
N ALA A 454 -17.26 8.48 10.54
CA ALA A 454 -16.77 7.16 10.16
C ALA A 454 -15.29 7.17 9.77
N LEU A 455 -14.81 8.20 9.07
CA LEU A 455 -13.39 8.36 8.74
C LEU A 455 -12.55 8.67 10.00
N GLU A 456 -13.06 9.52 10.91
CA GLU A 456 -12.42 9.78 12.21
C GLU A 456 -12.32 8.51 13.06
N LYS A 457 -13.36 7.67 13.03
CA LYS A 457 -13.35 6.36 13.68
C LYS A 457 -12.30 5.44 13.05
N GLU A 458 -12.30 5.30 11.73
CA GLU A 458 -11.38 4.40 11.03
C GLU A 458 -9.91 4.78 11.26
N LEU A 459 -9.57 6.06 11.16
CA LEU A 459 -8.20 6.54 11.38
C LEU A 459 -7.87 6.66 12.88
N GLY A 460 -8.62 7.47 13.62
CA GLY A 460 -8.30 7.83 15.01
C GLY A 460 -8.39 6.65 15.97
N GLN A 461 -9.44 5.82 15.88
CA GLN A 461 -9.54 4.58 16.68
C GLN A 461 -8.70 3.45 16.08
N GLY A 462 -8.46 3.46 14.76
CA GLY A 462 -7.55 2.51 14.12
C GLY A 462 -6.13 2.61 14.66
N LEU A 463 -5.60 3.82 14.87
CA LEU A 463 -4.27 4.01 15.46
C LEU A 463 -4.16 3.46 16.88
N LEU A 464 -5.20 3.61 17.72
CA LEU A 464 -5.25 2.99 19.05
C LEU A 464 -5.28 1.47 18.98
N THR A 465 -6.02 0.94 17.99
CA THR A 465 -6.11 -0.49 17.76
C THR A 465 -4.75 -1.07 17.43
N TRP A 466 -4.01 -0.43 16.52
CA TRP A 466 -2.65 -0.86 16.16
C TRP A 466 -1.61 -0.59 17.24
N GLU A 467 -1.76 0.44 18.07
CA GLU A 467 -0.91 0.62 19.26
C GLU A 467 -1.10 -0.52 20.26
N ALA A 468 -2.36 -0.90 20.54
CA ALA A 468 -2.67 -2.01 21.42
C ALA A 468 -2.12 -3.34 20.87
N ILE A 469 -2.25 -3.57 19.56
CA ILE A 469 -1.63 -4.72 18.88
C ILE A 469 -0.10 -4.68 19.05
N PHE A 470 0.54 -3.55 18.76
CA PHE A 470 1.99 -3.42 18.89
C PHE A 470 2.46 -3.62 20.33
N ASN A 471 1.70 -3.14 21.33
CA ASN A 471 1.99 -3.36 22.75
C ASN A 471 1.85 -4.85 23.13
N GLN A 472 0.87 -5.56 22.58
CA GLN A 472 0.63 -6.96 22.89
C GLN A 472 1.64 -7.89 22.20
N TYR A 473 1.93 -7.67 20.91
CA TYR A 473 2.80 -8.53 20.10
C TYR A 473 4.28 -8.13 20.19
N GLY A 474 4.56 -6.84 20.42
CA GLY A 474 5.89 -6.24 20.29
C GLY A 474 6.26 -5.87 18.84
N TYR A 475 5.36 -6.10 17.89
CA TYR A 475 5.51 -5.82 16.45
C TYR A 475 4.13 -5.69 15.77
N ILE A 476 4.10 -5.28 14.51
CA ILE A 476 2.89 -5.26 13.66
C ILE A 476 2.81 -6.59 12.92
N PRO A 477 1.89 -7.50 13.29
CA PRO A 477 1.78 -8.80 12.66
C PRO A 477 1.24 -8.71 11.23
N THR A 478 1.81 -9.51 10.32
CA THR A 478 1.41 -9.58 8.90
C THR A 478 -0.07 -9.98 8.71
N GLY A 479 -0.56 -10.94 9.49
CA GLY A 479 -1.94 -11.44 9.33
C GLY A 479 -2.52 -12.06 10.60
N ILE A 480 -3.20 -11.25 11.41
CA ILE A 480 -3.88 -11.73 12.63
C ILE A 480 -5.01 -12.69 12.25
N GLY A 481 -4.91 -13.93 12.72
CA GLY A 481 -5.91 -14.97 12.42
C GLY A 481 -5.92 -15.43 10.96
N ALA A 482 -4.88 -15.11 10.17
CA ALA A 482 -4.79 -15.49 8.76
C ALA A 482 -4.39 -16.96 8.52
N GLY A 483 -4.25 -17.75 9.58
CA GLY A 483 -3.81 -19.14 9.50
C GLY A 483 -2.30 -19.26 9.34
N SER A 484 -1.86 -20.36 8.72
CA SER A 484 -0.44 -20.74 8.67
C SER A 484 0.16 -20.60 7.28
N VAL A 485 1.33 -19.96 7.19
CA VAL A 485 2.14 -19.85 5.95
C VAL A 485 2.95 -21.13 5.71
N LEU A 486 3.39 -21.78 6.78
CA LEU A 486 4.10 -23.06 6.78
C LEU A 486 3.47 -24.00 7.81
N PRO A 487 3.68 -25.33 7.73
CA PRO A 487 3.21 -26.25 8.75
C PRO A 487 3.64 -25.81 10.16
N GLY A 488 2.66 -25.39 10.98
CA GLY A 488 2.90 -24.94 12.35
C GLY A 488 3.39 -23.50 12.52
N VAL A 489 3.49 -22.70 11.45
CA VAL A 489 3.92 -21.29 11.53
C VAL A 489 2.82 -20.38 11.04
N ASN A 490 2.30 -19.53 11.93
CA ASN A 490 1.20 -18.62 11.60
C ASN A 490 1.70 -17.32 10.98
N TRP A 491 0.85 -16.69 10.16
CA TRP A 491 1.13 -15.36 9.58
C TRP A 491 1.28 -14.27 10.64
N ASP A 492 0.68 -14.42 11.81
CA ASP A 492 0.85 -13.49 12.92
C ASP A 492 2.20 -13.62 13.64
N GLU A 493 3.06 -14.59 13.29
CA GLU A 493 4.43 -14.70 13.78
C GLU A 493 5.44 -13.83 13.01
N PHE A 494 5.01 -13.26 11.88
CA PHE A 494 5.81 -12.39 11.03
C PHE A 494 5.40 -10.94 11.23
N SER A 495 6.41 -10.08 11.22
CA SER A 495 6.28 -8.64 11.15
C SER A 495 6.29 -8.22 9.68
N ASP A 496 5.44 -7.28 9.28
CA ASP A 496 5.27 -6.79 7.89
C ASP A 496 5.59 -5.30 7.79
N THR A 497 6.61 -4.92 6.99
CA THR A 497 7.02 -3.51 6.82
C THR A 497 5.97 -2.64 6.12
N GLY A 498 5.20 -3.16 5.17
CA GLY A 498 4.11 -2.42 4.52
C GLY A 498 3.11 -1.90 5.55
N GLY A 499 2.73 -2.76 6.50
CA GLY A 499 1.94 -2.39 7.68
C GLY A 499 2.54 -1.20 8.47
N TYR A 500 3.85 -1.21 8.75
CA TYR A 500 4.51 -0.07 9.42
C TYR A 500 4.50 1.20 8.58
N ALA A 501 4.84 1.11 7.29
CA ALA A 501 4.92 2.25 6.39
C ALA A 501 3.59 3.01 6.33
N HIS A 502 2.49 2.28 6.19
CA HIS A 502 1.16 2.89 6.13
C HIS A 502 0.66 3.35 7.50
N LEU A 503 1.01 2.69 8.61
CA LEU A 503 0.70 3.20 9.96
C LEU A 503 1.43 4.49 10.29
N ILE A 504 2.70 4.60 9.92
CA ILE A 504 3.50 5.83 10.07
C ILE A 504 2.88 6.95 9.23
N SER A 505 2.51 6.66 7.97
CA SER A 505 1.80 7.63 7.14
C SER A 505 0.43 8.01 7.72
N ALA A 506 -0.33 7.07 8.27
CA ALA A 506 -1.61 7.34 8.94
C ALA A 506 -1.43 8.23 10.18
N CYS A 507 -0.39 7.98 11.00
CA CYS A 507 -0.01 8.88 12.10
C CYS A 507 0.29 10.29 11.59
N ALA A 508 1.07 10.43 10.51
CA ALA A 508 1.38 11.73 9.92
C ALA A 508 0.11 12.46 9.46
N GLN A 509 -0.79 11.77 8.74
CA GLN A 509 -2.04 12.39 8.27
C GLN A 509 -3.00 12.74 9.42
N TRP A 510 -3.02 11.95 10.50
CA TRP A 510 -3.77 12.25 11.71
C TRP A 510 -3.23 13.50 12.42
N ILE A 511 -1.90 13.63 12.55
CA ILE A 511 -1.25 14.83 13.10
C ILE A 511 -1.62 16.07 12.30
N LEU A 512 -1.51 16.02 10.96
CA LEU A 512 -1.86 17.14 10.09
C LEU A 512 -3.35 17.51 10.25
N TYR A 513 -4.24 16.53 10.30
CA TYR A 513 -5.67 16.75 10.53
C TYR A 513 -5.94 17.47 11.86
N LEU A 514 -5.31 17.02 12.96
CA LEU A 514 -5.49 17.62 14.28
C LEU A 514 -4.88 19.02 14.38
N GLU A 515 -3.78 19.29 13.67
CA GLU A 515 -3.10 20.60 13.63
C GLU A 515 -3.68 21.57 12.59
N ASP A 516 -4.79 21.20 11.92
CA ASP A 516 -5.44 21.99 10.86
C ASP A 516 -4.54 22.30 9.66
N LYS A 517 -3.65 21.35 9.33
CA LYS A 517 -2.75 21.39 8.17
C LYS A 517 -3.21 20.42 7.11
N ARG A 518 -2.77 20.65 5.88
CA ARG A 518 -3.06 19.80 4.72
C ARG A 518 -1.78 19.29 4.09
N ASP A 519 -1.74 18.01 3.81
CA ASP A 519 -0.56 17.32 3.25
C ASP A 519 -0.12 17.94 1.91
N TRP A 520 -1.07 18.17 1.00
CA TRP A 520 -0.79 18.77 -0.31
C TRP A 520 -0.25 20.21 -0.24
N GLU A 521 -0.55 20.97 0.81
CA GLU A 521 0.03 22.31 1.01
C GLU A 521 1.52 22.22 1.39
N LEU A 522 1.91 21.15 2.10
CA LEU A 522 3.31 20.91 2.48
C LEU A 522 4.16 20.44 1.30
N HIS A 523 3.55 20.00 0.20
CA HIS A 523 4.26 19.65 -1.03
C HIS A 523 4.81 20.88 -1.75
N ARG A 524 4.21 22.07 -1.53
CA ARG A 524 4.62 23.35 -2.16
C ARG A 524 4.77 23.25 -3.68
N ILE A 525 3.84 22.57 -4.34
CA ILE A 525 3.79 22.46 -5.80
C ILE A 525 3.04 23.68 -6.34
N ALA A 526 3.61 24.36 -7.33
CA ALA A 526 2.91 25.45 -8.00
C ALA A 526 1.79 24.87 -8.88
N SER A 527 0.62 25.52 -8.88
CA SER A 527 -0.48 25.09 -9.74
C SER A 527 -0.09 25.21 -11.22
N ALA A 528 -0.28 24.13 -11.99
CA ALA A 528 0.03 24.08 -13.42
C ALA A 528 -0.98 24.85 -14.29
N THR A 529 -2.14 25.24 -13.75
CA THR A 529 -3.28 25.84 -14.48
C THR A 529 -3.36 27.37 -14.38
N LYS A 530 -2.24 28.04 -14.09
CA LYS A 530 -2.18 29.52 -14.12
C LYS A 530 -2.07 30.09 -15.52
#